data_AF-A0A3R7DNH9-F1
#
_entry.id   AF-A0A3R7DNH9-F1
#
_cell.length_a   1.000
_cell.length_b   1.000
_cell.length_c   1.000
_cell.angle_alpha   90.00
_cell.angle_beta   90.00
_cell.angle_gamma   90.00
#
_symmetry.space_group_name_H-M   'P 1'
#
loop_
_entity.id
_entity.type
_entity.pdbx_description
1 polymer ?
#
loop_
_entity_poly.entity_id
_entity_poly.type
_entity_poly.pdbx_seq_one_letter_code
_entity_poly.pdbx_strand_id
1 'polypeptide(L)'
;MIDPLSEDGCVVVTGSHNLGYKASYANDDNLVIVRRNPQLAQAYMVHVLDLYEHYRFRGVQAELKHEGNRPWSGFLHTDAGWQNPASIEAPSLAHYLG
;
A
#
# COMPACT_ATOMS: atom_id res chain seq x y z
N MET A 1 -10.38 -6.47 9.31
CA MET A 1 -9.02 -5.92 9.29
C MET A 1 -8.25 -6.65 10.37
N ILE A 2 -7.18 -7.36 10.01
CA ILE A 2 -6.22 -7.88 11.00
C ILE A 2 -5.38 -6.69 11.41
N ASP A 3 -5.19 -6.44 12.69
CA ASP A 3 -4.29 -5.40 13.18
C ASP A 3 -2.84 -5.91 13.07
N PRO A 4 -2.03 -5.38 12.13
CA PRO A 4 -0.64 -5.82 11.95
C PRO A 4 0.29 -5.27 13.05
N LEU A 5 -0.18 -4.32 13.88
CA LEU A 5 0.57 -3.74 14.99
C LEU A 5 0.22 -4.40 16.33
N SER A 6 -0.76 -5.30 16.36
CA SER A 6 -1.11 -6.06 17.56
C SER A 6 0.06 -6.91 18.05
N GLU A 7 0.41 -6.75 19.33
CA GLU A 7 1.51 -7.47 19.98
C GLU A 7 1.27 -8.98 20.04
N ASP A 8 0.02 -9.39 20.27
CA ASP A 8 -0.39 -10.78 20.53
C ASP A 8 -1.36 -11.38 19.49
N GLY A 9 -1.92 -10.54 18.61
CA GLY A 9 -2.94 -10.89 17.62
C GLY A 9 -2.52 -10.77 16.15
N CYS A 10 -1.27 -10.39 15.85
CA CYS A 10 -0.82 -10.25 14.46
C CYS A 10 -0.71 -11.60 13.72
N VAL A 11 -1.12 -11.62 12.45
CA VAL A 11 -1.11 -12.81 11.58
C VAL A 11 -0.68 -12.43 10.17
N VAL A 12 0.23 -13.21 9.59
CA VAL A 12 0.59 -13.15 8.18
C VAL A 12 0.20 -14.47 7.51
N VAL A 13 -0.54 -14.37 6.41
CA VAL A 13 -0.89 -15.50 5.56
C VAL A 13 -0.23 -15.28 4.21
N THR A 14 0.59 -16.22 3.76
CA THR A 14 1.38 -16.12 2.53
C THR A 14 1.62 -17.49 1.91
N GLY A 15 1.98 -17.55 0.63
CA GLY A 15 2.17 -18.79 -0.11
C GLY A 15 1.87 -18.61 -1.59
N SER A 16 1.79 -19.70 -2.34
CA SER A 16 1.41 -19.69 -3.76
C SER A 16 -0.11 -19.60 -3.97
N HIS A 17 -0.90 -19.92 -2.93
CA HIS A 17 -2.35 -19.92 -3.01
C HIS A 17 -2.91 -18.52 -3.33
N ASN A 18 -3.47 -18.36 -4.53
CA ASN A 18 -3.95 -17.08 -5.06
C ASN A 18 -5.40 -16.71 -4.69
N LEU A 19 -6.02 -17.45 -3.76
CA LEU A 19 -7.41 -17.27 -3.30
C LEU A 19 -8.49 -17.56 -4.35
N GLY A 20 -8.15 -18.23 -5.45
CA GLY A 20 -9.11 -18.69 -6.45
C GLY A 20 -9.67 -20.09 -6.17
N TYR A 21 -10.80 -20.42 -6.80
CA TYR A 21 -11.46 -21.73 -6.66
C TYR A 21 -10.50 -22.91 -6.93
N LYS A 22 -9.69 -22.84 -7.99
CA LYS A 22 -8.72 -23.91 -8.29
C LYS A 22 -7.61 -24.03 -7.24
N ALA A 23 -7.11 -22.92 -6.70
CA ALA A 23 -6.12 -22.94 -5.63
C ALA A 23 -6.64 -23.66 -4.38
N SER A 24 -7.95 -23.55 -4.11
CA SER A 24 -8.58 -24.18 -2.94
C SER A 24 -8.94 -25.66 -3.12
N TYR A 25 -9.07 -26.17 -4.35
CA TYR A 25 -9.62 -27.52 -4.59
C TYR A 25 -8.84 -28.40 -5.57
N ALA A 26 -7.92 -27.84 -6.36
CA ALA A 26 -7.33 -28.57 -7.49
C ALA A 26 -5.82 -28.37 -7.64
N ASN A 27 -5.30 -27.16 -7.39
CA ASN A 27 -3.88 -26.91 -7.49
C ASN A 27 -3.13 -27.51 -6.30
N ASP A 28 -1.87 -27.85 -6.52
CA ASP A 28 -0.91 -28.11 -5.45
C ASP A 28 -0.31 -26.77 -5.00
N ASP A 29 -1.09 -26.00 -4.24
CA ASP A 29 -0.71 -24.69 -3.70
C ASP A 29 -0.37 -24.79 -2.22
N ASN A 30 0.58 -23.97 -1.75
CA ASN A 30 0.88 -23.83 -0.34
C ASN A 30 0.22 -22.58 0.28
N LEU A 31 -0.19 -22.71 1.54
CA LEU A 31 -0.70 -21.61 2.36
C LEU A 31 -0.06 -21.67 3.76
N VAL A 32 0.85 -20.75 4.03
CA VAL A 32 1.59 -20.65 5.29
C VAL A 32 0.95 -19.56 6.16
N ILE A 33 0.65 -19.91 7.41
CA ILE A 33 0.05 -19.01 8.39
C ILE A 33 1.02 -18.81 9.55
N VAL A 34 1.61 -17.61 9.63
CA VAL A 34 2.50 -17.20 10.73
C VAL A 34 1.71 -16.31 11.70
N ARG A 35 1.78 -16.62 13.00
CA ARG A 35 1.05 -15.90 14.06
C ARG A 35 2.04 -15.35 15.09
N ARG A 36 1.69 -14.24 15.73
CA ARG A 36 2.48 -13.61 16.82
C ARG A 36 3.93 -13.32 16.40
N ASN A 37 4.09 -12.78 15.19
CA ASN A 37 5.37 -12.28 14.70
C ASN A 37 5.19 -10.84 14.21
N PRO A 38 5.31 -9.84 15.11
CA PRO A 38 5.08 -8.44 14.78
C PRO A 38 6.03 -7.91 13.72
N GLN A 39 7.29 -8.35 13.73
CA GLN A 39 8.31 -7.91 12.77
C GLN A 39 7.91 -8.32 11.34
N LEU A 40 7.47 -9.57 11.15
CA LEU A 40 6.99 -10.05 9.85
C LEU A 40 5.69 -9.35 9.44
N ALA A 41 4.75 -9.17 10.37
CA ALA A 41 3.48 -8.50 10.11
C ALA A 41 3.67 -7.05 9.68
N GLN A 42 4.54 -6.31 10.37
CA GLN A 42 4.90 -4.93 10.03
C GLN A 42 5.58 -4.85 8.66
N ALA A 43 6.53 -5.74 8.35
CA ALA A 43 7.18 -5.77 7.05
C ALA A 43 6.18 -6.02 5.90
N TYR A 44 5.27 -6.97 6.07
CA TYR A 44 4.21 -7.23 5.08
C TYR A 44 3.23 -6.06 4.96
N MET A 45 2.84 -5.43 6.07
CA MET A 45 2.00 -4.23 6.05
C MET A 45 2.66 -3.12 5.24
N VAL A 46 3.91 -2.77 5.53
CA VAL A 46 4.65 -1.72 4.81
C VAL A 46 4.71 -2.05 3.31
N HIS A 47 4.96 -3.30 2.95
CA HIS A 47 4.99 -3.70 1.54
C HIS A 47 3.62 -3.56 0.84
N VAL A 48 2.52 -3.93 1.50
CA VAL A 48 1.16 -3.74 0.96
C VAL A 48 0.85 -2.26 0.78
N LEU A 49 1.22 -1.42 1.75
CA LEU A 49 1.03 0.03 1.69
C LEU A 49 1.83 0.67 0.54
N ASP A 50 3.10 0.25 0.35
CA ASP A 50 3.95 0.70 -0.76
C ASP A 50 3.30 0.40 -2.12
N LEU A 51 2.82 -0.84 -2.33
CA LEU A 51 2.11 -1.21 -3.55
C LEU A 51 0.83 -0.39 -3.74
N TYR A 52 0.01 -0.25 -2.69
CA TYR A 52 -1.23 0.52 -2.76
C TYR A 52 -0.97 1.98 -3.15
N GLU A 53 -0.07 2.67 -2.45
CA GLU A 53 0.28 4.07 -2.73
C GLU A 53 0.81 4.24 -4.15
N HIS A 54 1.66 3.32 -4.59
CA HIS A 54 2.24 3.36 -5.93
C HIS A 54 1.17 3.31 -7.05
N TYR A 55 0.14 2.45 -6.90
CA TYR A 55 -0.96 2.39 -7.87
C TYR A 55 -1.99 3.50 -7.66
N ARG A 56 -2.28 3.89 -6.42
CA ARG A 56 -3.22 4.98 -6.11
C ARG A 56 -2.73 6.31 -6.69
N PHE A 57 -1.44 6.64 -6.50
CA PHE A 57 -0.82 7.80 -7.11
C PHE A 57 -1.07 7.83 -8.62
N ARG A 58 -0.78 6.74 -9.34
CA ARG A 58 -1.02 6.66 -10.79
C ARG A 58 -2.50 6.79 -11.17
N GLY A 59 -3.40 6.23 -10.36
CA GLY A 59 -4.84 6.40 -10.53
C GLY A 59 -5.24 7.88 -10.47
N VAL A 60 -4.80 8.60 -9.44
CA VAL A 60 -5.03 10.06 -9.31
C VAL A 60 -4.48 10.82 -10.53
N GLN A 61 -3.26 10.52 -10.96
CA GLN A 61 -2.67 11.20 -12.13
C GLN A 61 -3.49 10.97 -13.40
N ALA A 62 -4.04 9.76 -13.58
CA ALA A 62 -4.90 9.43 -14.71
C ALA A 62 -6.27 10.14 -14.63
N GLU A 63 -6.88 10.18 -13.44
CA GLU A 63 -8.13 10.91 -13.15
C GLU A 63 -7.98 12.40 -13.48
N LEU A 64 -6.95 13.06 -12.94
CA LEU A 64 -6.66 14.47 -13.21
C LEU A 64 -6.51 14.75 -14.70
N LYS A 65 -5.77 13.89 -15.42
CA LYS A 65 -5.59 14.01 -16.87
C LYS A 65 -6.91 13.89 -17.62
N HIS A 66 -7.80 12.98 -17.21
CA HIS A 66 -9.11 12.78 -17.82
C HIS A 66 -10.04 13.99 -17.61
N GLU A 67 -9.94 14.65 -16.44
CA GLU A 67 -10.67 15.87 -16.11
C GLU A 67 -10.11 17.14 -16.77
N GLY A 68 -9.00 17.03 -17.52
CA GLY A 68 -8.32 18.16 -18.14
C GLY A 68 -7.42 18.96 -17.20
N ASN A 69 -7.25 18.49 -15.96
CA ASN A 69 -6.30 19.05 -15.00
C ASN A 69 -4.87 18.63 -15.36
N ARG A 70 -3.88 19.43 -14.94
CA ARG A 70 -2.46 19.11 -15.12
C ARG A 70 -1.99 18.28 -13.91
N PRO A 71 -1.71 16.98 -14.08
CA PRO A 71 -1.15 16.15 -13.01
C PRO A 71 0.27 16.62 -12.63
N TRP A 72 0.76 16.16 -11.48
CA TRP A 72 2.11 16.49 -11.01
C TRP A 72 3.15 16.06 -12.07
N SER A 73 4.14 16.91 -12.31
CA SER A 73 5.12 16.70 -13.38
C SER A 73 6.10 15.55 -13.10
N GLY A 74 6.16 15.08 -11.86
CA GLY A 74 7.15 14.09 -11.41
C GLY A 74 8.52 14.69 -11.07
N PHE A 75 8.71 16.00 -11.24
CA PHE A 75 9.97 16.68 -10.96
C PHE A 75 9.88 17.48 -9.66
N LEU A 76 10.97 17.46 -8.89
CA LEU A 76 11.14 18.33 -7.73
C LEU A 76 11.28 19.79 -8.19
N HIS A 77 10.83 20.71 -7.34
CA HIS A 77 11.10 22.13 -7.54
C HIS A 77 12.62 22.37 -7.56
N THR A 78 13.11 23.17 -8.51
CA THR A 78 14.53 23.52 -8.64
C THR A 78 14.94 24.69 -7.74
N ASP A 79 13.98 25.30 -7.05
CA ASP A 79 14.18 26.39 -6.09
C ASP A 79 13.87 25.91 -4.66
N ALA A 80 14.10 26.76 -3.66
CA ALA A 80 13.88 26.43 -2.25
C ALA A 80 12.39 26.31 -1.85
N GLY A 81 11.44 26.44 -2.77
CA GLY A 81 9.99 26.33 -2.52
C GLY A 81 9.55 24.97 -1.97
N TRP A 82 10.36 23.92 -2.12
CA TRP A 82 10.14 22.61 -1.49
C TRP A 82 10.23 22.65 0.05
N GLN A 83 10.82 23.69 0.65
CA GLN A 83 10.86 23.86 2.11
C GLN A 83 9.56 24.43 2.67
N ASN A 84 8.64 24.90 1.83
CA ASN A 84 7.37 25.44 2.29
C ASN A 84 6.45 24.28 2.71
N PRO A 85 6.02 24.17 3.97
CA PRO A 85 5.13 23.09 4.40
C PRO A 85 3.81 23.07 3.63
N ALA A 86 3.36 24.22 3.10
CA ALA A 86 2.16 24.32 2.28
C ALA A 86 2.32 23.72 0.87
N SER A 87 3.54 23.42 0.42
CA SER A 87 3.80 22.75 -0.86
C SER A 87 3.86 21.22 -0.75
N ILE A 88 3.76 20.67 0.47
CA ILE A 88 3.72 19.24 0.72
C ILE A 88 2.27 18.77 0.60
N GLU A 89 1.94 18.07 -0.48
CA GLU A 89 0.67 17.32 -0.54
C GLU A 89 0.71 16.19 0.49
N ALA A 90 -0.35 16.09 1.31
CA ALA A 90 -0.49 14.99 2.24
C ALA A 90 -0.54 13.67 1.44
N PRO A 91 0.25 12.64 1.82
CA PRO A 91 0.16 11.35 1.17
C PRO A 91 -1.25 10.78 1.31
N SER A 92 -1.70 10.01 0.31
CA SER A 92 -3.09 9.58 0.24
C SER A 92 -3.55 8.80 1.48
N LEU A 93 -2.65 8.04 2.10
CA LEU A 93 -2.87 7.35 3.38
C LEU A 93 -3.09 8.25 4.59
N ALA A 94 -2.51 9.45 4.64
CA ALA A 94 -2.69 10.37 5.77
C ALA A 94 -4.17 10.79 5.93
N HIS A 95 -4.95 10.76 4.85
CA HIS A 95 -6.38 11.02 4.88
C HIS A 95 -7.21 9.87 5.48
N TYR A 96 -6.67 8.65 5.55
CA TYR A 96 -7.38 7.45 6.03
C TYR A 96 -7.04 7.05 7.47
N LEU A 97 -5.96 7.59 8.04
CA LEU A 97 -5.47 7.28 9.38
C LEU A 97 -5.93 8.30 10.45
N GLY A 98 -6.95 9.10 10.14
CA GLY A 98 -7.56 10.11 11.03
C GLY A 98 -8.71 9.58 11.88
#